data_AF-A0A8D8B015-F1
#
_entry.id   AF-A0A8D8B015-F1
#
_cell.length_a   1.000
_cell.length_b   1.000
_cell.length_c   1.000
_cell.angle_alpha   90.00
_cell.angle_beta   90.00
_cell.angle_gamma   90.00
#
_symmetry.space_group_name_H-M   'P 1'
#
loop_
_entity.id
_entity.type
_entity.pdbx_description
1 polymer ?
#
loop_
_entity_poly.entity_id
_entity_poly.type
_entity_poly.pdbx_seq_one_letter_code
_entity_poly.pdbx_strand_id
1 'polypeptide(L)'
;KVFFKAGLLGTLEEMRDDRLALIITGIQARARGILSRLEFQKIVERRDSLLVIQWNVRAFMGVKNWPWMKLYFKIKPLLKTAETEKEMANMKEEFTKLKEAYAKSEARKKELE
;
A
#
# COMPACT_ATOMS: atom_id res chain seq x y z
N LYS A 1 43.04 -13.44 35.60
CA LYS A 1 43.19 -14.24 34.36
C LYS A 1 42.56 -15.60 34.63
N VAL A 2 41.54 -16.00 33.88
CA VAL A 2 40.85 -17.29 34.10
C VAL A 2 41.55 -18.34 33.24
N PHE A 3 41.94 -19.45 33.84
CA PHE A 3 42.66 -20.52 33.16
C PHE A 3 41.74 -21.73 32.99
N PHE A 4 41.67 -22.26 31.77
CA PHE A 4 40.91 -23.45 31.45
C PHE A 4 41.86 -24.60 31.12
N LYS A 5 41.42 -25.83 31.39
CA LYS A 5 42.09 -27.04 30.89
C LYS A 5 41.87 -27.14 29.37
N ALA A 6 42.80 -27.79 28.68
CA ALA A 6 42.67 -28.06 27.25
C ALA A 6 41.34 -28.78 26.95
N GLY A 7 40.62 -28.37 25.90
CA GLY A 7 39.32 -28.91 25.50
C GLY A 7 38.10 -28.30 26.22
N LEU A 8 38.23 -27.88 27.49
CA LEU A 8 37.10 -27.34 28.27
C LEU A 8 36.52 -26.05 27.67
N LEU A 9 37.38 -25.17 27.15
CA LEU A 9 36.93 -23.92 26.52
C LEU A 9 36.08 -24.18 25.27
N GLY A 10 36.50 -25.12 24.40
CA GLY A 10 35.77 -25.46 23.18
C GLY A 10 34.37 -25.99 23.49
N THR A 11 34.24 -26.88 24.47
CA THR A 11 32.91 -27.35 24.92
C THR A 11 32.02 -26.23 25.47
N LEU A 12 32.59 -25.25 26.18
CA LEU A 12 31.81 -24.11 26.68
C LEU A 12 31.37 -23.17 25.54
N GLU A 13 32.20 -23.02 24.51
CA GLU A 13 31.85 -22.25 23.31
C GLU A 13 30.77 -22.95 22.48
N GLU A 14 30.85 -24.27 22.29
CA GLU A 14 29.80 -25.05 21.62
C GLU A 14 28.46 -24.94 22.35
N MET A 15 28.45 -25.11 23.68
CA MET A 15 27.24 -24.95 24.49
C MET A 15 26.65 -23.53 24.40
N ARG A 16 27.51 -22.51 24.29
CA ARG A 16 27.07 -21.12 24.06
C ARG A 16 26.44 -21.00 22.67
N ASP A 17 27.09 -21.52 21.65
CA ASP A 17 26.65 -21.38 20.26
C ASP A 17 25.32 -22.09 20.01
N ASP A 18 25.08 -23.25 20.62
CA ASP A 18 23.78 -23.93 20.60
C ASP A 18 22.65 -23.06 21.18
N ARG A 19 22.92 -22.35 22.28
CA ARG A 19 21.94 -21.44 22.89
C ARG A 19 21.70 -20.21 22.05
N LEU A 20 22.76 -19.63 21.48
CA LEU A 20 22.66 -18.49 20.57
C LEU A 20 21.88 -18.86 19.31
N ALA A 21 22.11 -20.04 18.75
CA ALA A 21 21.39 -20.53 17.58
C ALA A 21 19.87 -20.56 17.83
N LEU A 22 19.42 -21.12 18.96
CA LEU A 22 17.99 -21.15 19.32
C LEU A 22 17.37 -19.75 19.40
N ILE A 23 18.07 -18.80 20.03
CA ILE A 23 17.61 -17.42 20.19
C ILE A 23 17.52 -16.72 18.82
N ILE A 24 18.57 -16.84 18.00
CA ILE A 24 18.64 -16.21 16.68
C ILE A 24 17.55 -16.78 15.77
N THR A 25 17.36 -18.10 15.76
CA THR A 25 16.29 -18.74 14.97
C THR A 25 14.92 -18.24 15.39
N GLY A 26 14.67 -18.04 16.69
CA GLY A 26 13.41 -17.47 17.19
C GLY A 26 13.16 -16.03 16.68
N ILE A 27 14.19 -15.18 16.72
CA ILE A 27 14.11 -13.81 16.20
C ILE A 27 13.86 -13.82 14.69
N GLN A 28 14.62 -14.63 13.94
CA GLN A 28 14.48 -14.73 12.49
C GLN A 28 13.10 -15.26 12.07
N ALA A 29 12.56 -16.26 12.76
CA ALA A 29 11.23 -16.79 12.49
C ALA A 29 10.14 -15.73 12.67
N ARG A 30 10.23 -14.92 13.74
CA ARG A 30 9.30 -13.82 13.96
C ARG A 30 9.40 -12.74 12.88
N ALA A 31 10.61 -12.34 12.52
CA ALA A 31 10.84 -11.34 11.46
C ALA A 31 10.28 -11.80 10.11
N ARG A 32 10.60 -13.04 9.68
CA ARG A 32 10.08 -13.62 8.44
C ARG A 32 8.55 -13.74 8.48
N GLY A 33 7.99 -14.17 9.61
CA GLY A 33 6.54 -14.27 9.76
C GLY A 33 5.80 -12.94 9.60
N ILE A 34 6.37 -11.83 10.09
CA ILE A 34 5.80 -10.48 9.88
C ILE A 34 5.85 -10.13 8.40
N LEU A 35 7.01 -10.31 7.74
CA LEU A 35 7.17 -9.98 6.32
C LEU A 35 6.19 -10.77 5.44
N SER A 36 6.08 -12.08 5.64
CA SER A 36 5.17 -12.93 4.86
C SER A 36 3.71 -12.54 5.04
N ARG A 37 3.28 -12.11 6.24
CA ARG A 37 1.91 -11.64 6.46
C ARG A 37 1.63 -10.32 5.74
N LEU A 38 2.59 -9.40 5.73
CA LEU A 38 2.46 -8.14 4.99
C LEU A 38 2.35 -8.38 3.48
N GLU A 39 3.16 -9.30 2.94
CA GLU A 39 3.08 -9.68 1.52
C GLU A 39 1.77 -10.39 1.20
N PHE A 40 1.30 -11.27 2.07
CA PHE A 40 0.04 -11.97 1.90
C PHE A 40 -1.15 -11.02 1.81
N GLN A 41 -1.21 -9.98 2.64
CA GLN A 41 -2.27 -8.97 2.56
C GLN A 41 -2.33 -8.30 1.18
N LYS A 42 -1.16 -7.93 0.63
CA LYS A 42 -1.08 -7.38 -0.74
C LYS A 42 -1.56 -8.35 -1.80
N ILE A 43 -1.32 -9.66 -1.62
CA ILE A 43 -1.80 -10.69 -2.56
C ILE A 43 -3.33 -10.81 -2.48
N VAL A 44 -3.92 -10.78 -1.28
CA VAL A 44 -5.37 -10.82 -1.07
C VAL A 44 -6.05 -9.61 -1.72
N GLU A 45 -5.55 -8.41 -1.45
CA GLU A 45 -6.09 -7.17 -2.06
C GLU A 45 -6.04 -7.21 -3.60
N ARG A 46 -4.94 -7.72 -4.17
CA ARG A 46 -4.79 -7.90 -5.62
C ARG A 46 -5.77 -8.92 -6.18
N ARG A 47 -6.00 -10.02 -5.47
CA ARG A 47 -6.98 -11.05 -5.88
C ARG A 47 -8.39 -10.47 -5.93
N ASP A 48 -8.80 -9.73 -4.91
CA ASP A 48 -10.15 -9.15 -4.85
C ASP A 48 -10.33 -8.10 -5.95
N SER A 49 -9.34 -7.23 -6.13
CA SER A 49 -9.32 -6.25 -7.22
C SER A 49 -9.41 -6.91 -8.59
N LEU A 50 -8.68 -8.01 -8.81
CA LEU A 50 -8.73 -8.77 -10.06
C LEU A 50 -10.13 -9.31 -10.33
N LEU A 51 -10.80 -9.90 -9.34
CA LEU A 51 -12.15 -10.43 -9.48
C LEU A 51 -13.15 -9.33 -9.84
N VAL A 52 -13.08 -8.19 -9.14
CA VAL A 52 -13.93 -7.02 -9.40
C VAL A 52 -13.74 -6.53 -10.83
N ILE A 53 -12.49 -6.36 -11.29
CA ILE A 53 -12.19 -5.91 -12.66
C ILE A 53 -12.76 -6.91 -13.68
N GLN A 54 -12.49 -8.21 -13.50
CA GLN A 54 -12.94 -9.23 -14.43
C GLN A 54 -14.48 -9.30 -14.52
N TRP A 55 -15.18 -9.21 -13.40
CA TRP A 55 -16.65 -9.18 -13.39
C TRP A 55 -17.19 -7.93 -14.06
N ASN A 56 -16.63 -6.75 -13.76
CA ASN A 56 -17.06 -5.51 -14.40
C ASN A 56 -16.83 -5.52 -15.91
N VAL A 57 -15.70 -6.04 -16.38
CA VAL A 57 -15.43 -6.16 -17.83
C VAL A 57 -16.45 -7.08 -18.50
N ARG A 58 -16.77 -8.24 -17.90
CA ARG A 58 -17.81 -9.14 -18.45
C ARG A 58 -19.19 -8.49 -18.46
N ALA A 59 -19.58 -7.84 -17.36
CA ALA A 59 -20.85 -7.11 -17.27
C ALA A 59 -20.94 -5.99 -18.31
N PHE A 60 -19.87 -5.19 -18.45
CA PHE A 60 -19.79 -4.14 -19.46
C PHE A 60 -19.91 -4.71 -20.88
N MET A 61 -19.22 -5.80 -21.20
CA MET A 61 -19.31 -6.43 -22.51
C MET A 61 -20.73 -6.95 -22.83
N GLY A 62 -21.49 -7.38 -21.82
CA GLY A 62 -22.89 -7.76 -21.97
C GLY A 62 -23.82 -6.57 -22.24
N VAL A 63 -23.58 -5.43 -21.57
CA VAL A 63 -24.50 -4.27 -21.61
C VAL A 63 -24.11 -3.22 -22.66
N LYS A 64 -22.84 -3.16 -23.11
CA LYS A 64 -22.34 -2.10 -24.02
C LYS A 64 -23.11 -1.97 -25.34
N ASN A 65 -23.68 -3.08 -25.82
CA ASN A 65 -24.41 -3.09 -27.08
C ASN A 65 -25.93 -2.85 -26.92
N TRP A 66 -26.42 -2.81 -25.68
CA TRP A 66 -27.83 -2.64 -25.36
C TRP A 66 -28.32 -1.23 -25.78
N PRO A 67 -29.48 -1.10 -26.45
CA PRO A 67 -29.94 0.20 -26.95
C PRO A 67 -30.05 1.29 -25.89
N TRP A 68 -30.52 0.95 -24.68
CA TRP A 68 -30.61 1.90 -23.56
C TRP A 68 -29.23 2.39 -23.08
N MET A 69 -28.23 1.50 -23.05
CA MET A 69 -26.86 1.88 -22.68
C MET A 69 -26.22 2.79 -23.74
N LYS A 70 -26.47 2.52 -25.03
CA LYS A 70 -26.03 3.39 -26.13
C LYS A 70 -26.67 4.76 -26.08
N LEU A 71 -27.97 4.83 -25.77
CA LEU A 71 -28.69 6.10 -25.59
C LEU A 71 -28.09 6.91 -24.44
N TYR A 72 -27.86 6.28 -23.29
CA TYR A 72 -27.22 6.92 -22.14
C TYR A 72 -25.84 7.49 -22.48
N PHE A 73 -24.98 6.72 -23.17
CA PHE A 73 -23.66 7.21 -23.57
C PHE A 73 -23.69 8.37 -24.58
N LYS A 74 -24.73 8.47 -25.41
CA LYS A 74 -24.93 9.62 -26.32
C LYS A 74 -25.45 10.86 -25.59
N ILE A 75 -26.36 10.69 -24.64
CA ILE A 75 -27.00 11.81 -23.92
C ILE A 75 -26.08 12.38 -22.84
N LYS A 76 -25.39 11.52 -22.07
CA LYS A 76 -24.55 11.94 -20.94
C LYS A 76 -23.55 13.07 -21.25
N PRO A 77 -22.75 13.03 -22.34
CA PRO A 77 -21.82 14.12 -22.66
C PRO A 77 -22.50 15.41 -23.11
N LEU A 78 -23.77 15.38 -23.53
CA LEU A 78 -24.52 16.58 -23.94
C LEU A 78 -25.14 17.32 -22.74
N LEU A 79 -25.07 16.75 -21.54
CA LEU A 79 -25.55 17.38 -20.32
C LEU A 79 -24.47 18.33 -19.78
N LYS A 80 -24.72 19.65 -19.83
CA LYS A 80 -23.84 20.69 -19.23
C LYS A 80 -23.45 20.39 -17.77
N THR A 81 -24.29 19.65 -17.04
CA THR A 81 -24.04 19.21 -15.67
C THR A 81 -22.82 18.27 -15.56
N ALA A 82 -22.56 17.43 -16.58
CA ALA A 82 -21.45 16.49 -16.56
C ALA A 82 -20.08 17.16 -16.77
N GLU A 83 -20.02 18.21 -17.60
CA GLU A 83 -18.80 19.02 -17.77
C GLU A 83 -18.53 19.88 -16.54
N THR A 84 -19.55 20.55 -16.01
CA THR A 84 -19.43 21.39 -14.80
C THR A 84 -19.06 20.60 -13.54
N GLU A 85 -19.54 19.36 -13.38
CA GLU A 85 -19.09 18.48 -12.29
C GLU A 85 -17.61 18.11 -12.41
N LYS A 86 -17.14 17.85 -13.63
CA LYS A 86 -15.75 17.50 -13.90
C LYS A 86 -14.82 18.69 -13.63
N GLU A 87 -15.21 19.88 -14.08
CA GLU A 87 -14.51 21.13 -13.80
C GLU A 87 -14.50 21.45 -12.30
N MET A 88 -15.63 21.27 -11.61
CA MET A 88 -15.71 21.48 -10.17
C MET A 88 -14.84 20.49 -9.38
N ALA A 89 -14.75 19.23 -9.82
CA ALA A 89 -13.86 18.24 -9.23
C ALA A 89 -12.40 18.64 -9.38
N ASN A 90 -11.99 19.06 -10.59
CA ASN A 90 -10.64 19.56 -10.85
C ASN A 90 -10.33 20.82 -10.01
N MET A 91 -11.27 21.77 -9.95
CA MET A 91 -11.10 23.00 -9.18
C MET A 91 -10.99 22.75 -7.68
N LYS A 92 -11.72 21.74 -7.14
CA LYS A 92 -11.56 21.32 -5.75
C LYS A 92 -10.17 20.75 -5.47
N GLU A 93 -9.65 19.92 -6.38
CA GLU A 93 -8.32 19.33 -6.24
C GLU A 93 -7.22 20.42 -6.28
N GLU A 94 -7.30 21.34 -7.23
CA GLU A 94 -6.39 22.48 -7.33
C GLU A 94 -6.47 23.38 -6.09
N PHE A 95 -7.68 23.66 -5.61
CA PHE A 95 -7.88 24.46 -4.40
C PHE A 95 -7.23 23.82 -3.18
N THR A 96 -7.37 22.49 -3.01
CA THR A 96 -6.71 21.79 -1.89
C THR A 96 -5.20 21.87 -1.98
N LYS A 97 -4.60 21.64 -3.16
CA LYS A 97 -3.16 21.76 -3.37
C LYS A 97 -2.65 23.17 -3.09
N LEU A 98 -3.38 24.19 -3.56
CA LEU A 98 -3.01 25.58 -3.35
C LEU A 98 -3.07 25.97 -1.86
N LYS A 99 -4.10 25.51 -1.15
CA LYS A 99 -4.26 25.75 0.28
C LYS A 99 -3.12 25.13 1.10
N GLU A 100 -2.70 23.90 0.76
CA GLU A 100 -1.56 23.23 1.40
C GLU A 100 -0.25 23.95 1.10
N ALA A 101 -0.01 24.33 -0.16
CA ALA A 101 1.17 25.07 -0.56
C ALA A 101 1.26 26.44 0.15
N TYR A 102 0.13 27.14 0.25
CA TYR A 102 0.02 28.41 0.96
C TYR A 102 0.31 28.26 2.45
N ALA A 103 -0.28 27.28 3.12
CA ALA A 103 -0.02 27.00 4.54
C ALA A 103 1.45 26.68 4.81
N LYS A 104 2.09 25.91 3.92
CA LYS A 104 3.53 25.60 4.00
C LYS A 104 4.40 26.84 3.80
N SER A 105 4.01 27.74 2.89
CA SER A 105 4.72 29.00 2.62
C SER A 105 4.61 29.96 3.81
N GLU A 106 3.41 30.13 4.38
CA GLU A 106 3.14 30.93 5.58
C GLU A 106 3.96 30.44 6.79
N ALA A 107 3.98 29.11 7.03
CA ALA A 107 4.76 28.52 8.10
C ALA A 107 6.27 28.78 7.93
N ARG A 108 6.79 28.58 6.71
CA ARG A 108 8.19 28.85 6.39
C ARG A 108 8.55 30.34 6.56
N LYS A 109 7.64 31.26 6.22
CA LYS A 109 7.87 32.70 6.40
C LYS A 109 7.97 33.06 7.89
N LYS A 110 7.08 32.52 8.73
CA LYS A 110 7.11 32.74 10.19
C LYS A 110 8.32 32.13 10.90
N GLU A 111 8.92 31.07 10.35
CA GLU A 111 10.16 30.49 10.89
C GLU A 111 11.42 31.31 10.54
N LEU A 112 11.36 32.14 9.50
CA LEU A 112 12.49 32.95 9.01
C LEU A 112 12.47 34.41 9.51
N GLU A 113 11.35 34.86 10.06
CA GLU A 113 11.18 36.15 10.78
C GLU A 113 11.47 35.98 12.28
#